data_AF-A0A1E3APD3-F1
#
_entry.id   AF-A0A1E3APD3-F1
#
_cell.length_a   1.000
_cell.length_b   1.000
_cell.length_c   1.000
_cell.angle_alpha   90.00
_cell.angle_beta   90.00
_cell.angle_gamma   90.00
#
_symmetry.space_group_name_H-M   'P 1'
#
loop_
_entity.id
_entity.type
_entity.pdbx_description
1 polymer ?
#
loop_
_entity_poly.entity_id
_entity_poly.type
_entity_poly.pdbx_seq_one_letter_code
_entity_poly.pdbx_strand_id
1 'polypeptide(L)'
;MLKRWKKWGLLVLGVFLGVFWVPFSVLAENGEERVAVYVQVPEDWENPCIWAWDEEGNNAFAAWPGEEMDADRGNEGWYYVWIPSWADHVIVNADEGDVQTGELVLEGRNTWIVVEDGENAELFTDPQTKGDIPEYVEKFVVRVKVDESWKEPCLWAWSAPDGKNVFEAWPGEALVLKESGWYEAKVPVWVNSIIVNADDGAVQTEDISIDPADIWVSVGEDGSYDFSYEDPDAEEVPDVTVWVKAPADWESPCLWAWSAPDGTNAFAAWPGEALAEDGSGWLKISVPGWVNSVIVNGSEGSVQTADLSVDTGKDVWVVVNSAEDASVFYEEPEGAVVAEGTAGETEEPMTAEETQEPGVEETGVSVEQSGSRAPVIILVVVVTAAVIAAAVVAGKKRKG
;
A
#
# COMPACT_ATOMS: atom_id res chain seq x y z
N MET A 1 6.01 -62.98 -28.35
CA MET A 1 6.29 -61.53 -28.31
C MET A 1 5.64 -60.87 -27.08
N LEU A 2 6.00 -61.28 -25.86
CA LEU A 2 5.40 -60.73 -24.62
C LEU A 2 6.45 -60.31 -23.57
N LYS A 3 7.74 -60.35 -23.91
CA LYS A 3 8.86 -60.04 -23.00
C LYS A 3 9.59 -58.73 -23.32
N ARG A 4 9.16 -57.97 -24.32
CA ARG A 4 9.77 -56.68 -24.73
C ARG A 4 8.95 -55.43 -24.41
N TRP A 5 7.78 -55.56 -23.77
CA TRP A 5 6.97 -54.43 -23.31
C TRP A 5 7.11 -54.09 -21.81
N LYS A 6 7.71 -54.98 -21.01
CA LYS A 6 7.95 -54.72 -19.58
C LYS A 6 9.07 -53.74 -19.26
N LYS A 7 9.88 -53.32 -20.25
CA LYS A 7 10.99 -52.37 -20.03
C LYS A 7 10.71 -50.94 -20.48
N TRP A 8 9.59 -50.69 -21.17
CA TRP A 8 9.20 -49.34 -21.59
C TRP A 8 8.01 -48.80 -20.78
N GLY A 9 7.14 -49.68 -20.26
CA GLY A 9 6.05 -49.27 -19.35
C GLY A 9 6.51 -48.75 -17.98
N LEU A 10 7.69 -49.17 -17.50
CA LEU A 10 8.26 -48.64 -16.25
C LEU A 10 9.00 -47.31 -16.41
N LEU A 11 9.34 -46.92 -17.64
CA LEU A 11 10.05 -45.67 -17.91
C LEU A 11 9.07 -44.52 -18.23
N VAL A 12 7.87 -44.83 -18.73
CA VAL A 12 6.78 -43.84 -18.89
C VAL A 12 6.04 -43.58 -17.57
N LEU A 13 5.96 -44.57 -16.67
CA LEU A 13 5.41 -44.37 -15.33
C LEU A 13 6.34 -43.57 -14.40
N GLY A 14 7.66 -43.62 -14.64
CA GLY A 14 8.65 -42.83 -13.89
C GLY A 14 8.85 -41.39 -14.38
N VAL A 15 8.36 -41.04 -15.57
CA VAL A 15 8.45 -39.68 -16.13
C VAL A 15 7.15 -38.88 -15.91
N PHE A 16 5.99 -39.55 -15.72
CA PHE A 16 4.75 -38.87 -15.31
C PHE A 16 4.59 -38.68 -13.79
N LEU A 17 5.41 -39.35 -12.97
CA LEU A 17 5.48 -39.14 -11.51
C LEU A 17 6.56 -38.14 -11.08
N GLY A 18 7.31 -37.56 -12.03
CA GLY A 18 8.35 -36.55 -11.77
C GLY A 18 7.94 -35.10 -12.06
N VAL A 19 6.68 -34.86 -12.44
CA VAL A 19 6.14 -33.52 -12.75
C VAL A 19 5.31 -32.93 -11.60
N PHE A 20 5.15 -33.67 -10.49
CA PHE A 20 4.41 -33.22 -9.30
C PHE A 20 5.30 -33.04 -8.06
N TRP A 21 6.57 -32.69 -8.27
CA TRP A 21 7.48 -32.20 -7.23
C TRP A 21 8.08 -30.88 -7.70
N VAL A 22 7.19 -29.95 -8.06
CA VAL A 22 7.50 -28.54 -7.83
C VAL A 22 7.32 -28.38 -6.32
N PRO A 23 8.35 -28.01 -5.55
CA PRO A 23 8.09 -27.53 -4.20
C PRO A 23 7.07 -26.40 -4.34
N PHE A 24 5.94 -26.51 -3.63
CA PHE A 24 4.98 -25.43 -3.41
C PHE A 24 5.67 -24.33 -2.57
N SER A 25 6.70 -23.72 -3.14
CA SER A 25 7.50 -22.65 -2.53
C SER A 25 7.67 -21.49 -3.50
N VAL A 26 6.79 -21.41 -4.51
CA VAL A 26 6.69 -20.27 -5.43
C VAL A 26 5.22 -19.88 -5.53
N LEU A 27 4.70 -19.41 -4.39
CA LEU A 27 3.51 -18.57 -4.24
C LEU A 27 3.66 -17.77 -2.93
N ALA A 28 4.87 -17.26 -2.71
CA ALA A 28 5.18 -16.30 -1.65
C ALA A 28 6.19 -15.33 -2.25
N GLU A 29 5.70 -14.45 -3.12
CA GLU A 29 6.50 -13.37 -3.67
C GLU A 29 5.62 -12.12 -3.69
N ASN A 30 5.40 -11.62 -2.47
CA ASN A 30 5.11 -10.24 -2.06
C ASN A 30 4.88 -10.18 -0.53
N GLY A 31 5.54 -11.05 0.24
CA GLY A 31 5.46 -10.97 1.70
C GLY A 31 6.36 -9.84 2.15
N GLU A 32 5.80 -8.66 2.42
CA GLU A 32 6.50 -7.66 3.24
C GLU A 32 7.03 -8.36 4.49
N GLU A 33 8.30 -8.13 4.82
CA GLU A 33 8.86 -8.66 6.05
C GLU A 33 8.09 -8.03 7.23
N ARG A 34 7.62 -8.85 8.16
CA ARG A 34 6.80 -8.42 9.30
C ARG A 34 7.42 -8.85 10.61
N VAL A 35 7.24 -8.01 11.62
CA VAL A 35 7.67 -8.28 13.00
C VAL A 35 6.45 -8.38 13.90
N ALA A 36 6.49 -9.31 14.84
CA ALA A 36 5.45 -9.48 15.84
C ALA A 36 5.69 -8.49 17.00
N VAL A 37 4.69 -7.67 17.28
CA VAL A 37 4.69 -6.78 18.44
C VAL A 37 3.70 -7.32 19.45
N TYR A 38 4.21 -7.67 20.62
CA TYR A 38 3.42 -8.07 21.78
C TYR A 38 3.22 -6.88 22.68
N VAL A 39 2.02 -6.71 23.21
CA VAL A 39 1.69 -5.63 24.14
C VAL A 39 0.91 -6.21 25.32
N GLN A 40 1.37 -5.90 26.52
CA GLN A 40 0.58 -6.04 27.73
C GLN A 40 -0.03 -4.69 28.06
N VAL A 41 -1.36 -4.64 28.18
CA VAL A 41 -2.10 -3.41 28.50
C VAL A 41 -2.74 -3.48 29.89
N PRO A 42 -3.07 -2.32 30.50
CA PRO A 42 -3.85 -2.26 31.73
C PRO A 42 -5.22 -2.95 31.60
N GLU A 43 -5.79 -3.41 32.72
CA GLU A 43 -7.09 -4.13 32.73
C GLU A 43 -8.27 -3.26 32.26
N ASP A 44 -8.14 -1.94 32.35
CA ASP A 44 -9.16 -0.97 31.95
C ASP A 44 -9.08 -0.53 30.48
N TRP A 45 -8.08 -1.00 29.73
CA TRP A 45 -7.96 -0.74 28.28
C TRP A 45 -8.71 -1.82 27.50
N GLU A 46 -9.74 -1.44 26.75
CA GLU A 46 -10.52 -2.35 25.91
C GLU A 46 -10.08 -2.24 24.44
N ASN A 47 -10.02 -3.39 23.74
CA ASN A 47 -9.69 -3.49 22.31
C ASN A 47 -8.41 -2.74 21.90
N PRO A 48 -7.23 -3.12 22.45
CA PRO A 48 -6.00 -2.43 22.15
C PRO A 48 -5.66 -2.48 20.66
N CYS A 49 -5.21 -1.35 20.13
CA CYS A 49 -4.80 -1.15 18.74
C CYS A 49 -3.35 -0.64 18.69
N ILE A 50 -2.71 -0.79 17.54
CA ILE A 50 -1.40 -0.22 17.27
C ILE A 50 -1.45 0.70 16.04
N TRP A 51 -0.87 1.89 16.17
CA TRP A 51 -0.51 2.76 15.06
C TRP A 51 0.98 2.63 14.80
N ALA A 52 1.41 2.48 13.55
CA ALA A 52 2.81 2.27 13.20
C ALA A 52 3.21 3.06 11.94
N TRP A 53 4.42 3.63 11.94
CA TRP A 53 4.97 4.44 10.86
C TRP A 53 6.51 4.42 10.85
N ASP A 54 7.16 5.03 9.85
CA ASP A 54 8.63 5.20 9.76
C ASP A 54 9.09 6.65 9.99
N GLU A 55 10.42 6.87 10.07
CA GLU A 55 11.01 8.21 10.23
C GLU A 55 10.57 9.21 9.13
N GLU A 56 10.25 8.73 7.94
CA GLU A 56 9.75 9.52 6.81
C GLU A 56 8.26 9.87 6.91
N GLY A 57 7.52 9.26 7.83
CA GLY A 57 6.09 9.48 8.06
C GLY A 57 5.17 8.62 7.19
N ASN A 58 5.69 7.56 6.57
CA ASN A 58 4.87 6.56 5.89
C ASN A 58 4.12 5.72 6.93
N ASN A 59 2.80 5.61 6.81
CA ASN A 59 1.97 4.93 7.79
C ASN A 59 1.70 3.49 7.36
N ALA A 60 1.80 2.55 8.30
CA ALA A 60 1.53 1.14 8.06
C ALA A 60 0.02 0.84 7.92
N PHE A 61 -0.83 1.75 8.39
CA PHE A 61 -2.28 1.59 8.39
C PHE A 61 -2.94 2.83 7.78
N ALA A 62 -4.14 2.63 7.20
CA ALA A 62 -4.84 3.67 6.47
C ALA A 62 -5.44 4.76 7.38
N ALA A 63 -5.84 4.41 8.60
CA ALA A 63 -6.50 5.33 9.53
C ALA A 63 -6.27 4.98 10.99
N TRP A 64 -6.22 5.99 11.85
CA TRP A 64 -6.28 5.85 13.30
C TRP A 64 -7.60 5.16 13.71
N PRO A 65 -7.64 4.27 14.71
CA PRO A 65 -6.60 3.90 15.69
C PRO A 65 -5.51 2.92 15.20
N GLY A 66 -5.53 2.53 13.93
CA GLY A 66 -4.62 1.54 13.36
C GLY A 66 -5.19 0.13 13.43
N GLU A 67 -4.32 -0.85 13.67
CA GLU A 67 -4.69 -2.27 13.65
C GLU A 67 -4.99 -2.79 15.05
N GLU A 68 -6.17 -3.38 15.23
CA GLU A 68 -6.59 -4.05 16.46
C GLU A 68 -5.73 -5.30 16.73
N MET A 69 -5.34 -5.49 17.98
CA MET A 69 -4.44 -6.56 18.39
C MET A 69 -5.18 -7.84 18.77
N ASP A 70 -4.68 -9.00 18.33
CA ASP A 70 -5.23 -10.31 18.68
C ASP A 70 -4.83 -10.68 20.12
N ALA A 71 -5.78 -11.13 20.94
CA ALA A 71 -5.49 -11.58 22.31
C ALA A 71 -4.66 -12.89 22.32
N ASP A 72 -3.59 -12.91 23.11
CA ASP A 72 -2.81 -14.12 23.35
C ASP A 72 -3.45 -14.97 24.45
N ARG A 73 -4.23 -15.97 24.04
CA ARG A 73 -4.91 -16.91 24.96
C ARG A 73 -3.95 -17.67 25.89
N GLY A 74 -2.67 -17.79 25.54
CA GLY A 74 -1.64 -18.44 26.36
C GLY A 74 -1.04 -17.53 27.44
N ASN A 75 -1.24 -16.21 27.31
CA ASN A 75 -0.59 -15.19 28.12
C ASN A 75 -1.62 -14.10 28.49
N GLU A 76 -2.27 -14.27 29.64
CA GLU A 76 -3.31 -13.35 30.12
C GLU A 76 -2.84 -11.89 30.15
N GLY A 77 -3.66 -11.00 29.59
CA GLY A 77 -3.37 -9.56 29.45
C GLY A 77 -2.43 -9.19 28.29
N TRP A 78 -1.90 -10.17 27.55
CA TRP A 78 -1.09 -9.93 26.37
C TRP A 78 -1.90 -10.00 25.08
N TYR A 79 -1.54 -9.10 24.17
CA TYR A 79 -2.06 -9.02 22.82
C TYR A 79 -0.90 -8.99 21.84
N TYR A 80 -1.15 -9.34 20.58
CA TYR A 80 -0.13 -9.32 19.54
C TYR A 80 -0.68 -8.85 18.20
N VAL A 81 0.22 -8.33 17.38
CA VAL A 81 -0.08 -7.88 16.02
C VAL A 81 1.20 -7.95 15.18
N TRP A 82 1.05 -8.08 13.86
CA TRP A 82 2.18 -8.00 12.93
C TRP A 82 2.19 -6.69 12.19
N ILE A 83 3.27 -5.95 12.37
CA ILE A 83 3.52 -4.71 11.63
C ILE A 83 4.61 -4.95 10.57
N PRO A 84 4.65 -4.16 9.49
CA PRO A 84 5.77 -4.20 8.56
C PRO A 84 7.10 -3.92 9.28
N SER A 85 8.15 -4.63 8.92
CA SER A 85 9.47 -4.52 9.56
C SER A 85 10.14 -3.16 9.36
N TRP A 86 9.69 -2.40 8.34
CA TRP A 86 10.15 -1.05 8.08
C TRP A 86 9.55 -0.02 9.04
N ALA A 87 8.40 -0.31 9.67
CA ALA A 87 7.77 0.60 10.61
C ALA A 87 8.45 0.46 11.98
N ASP A 88 9.24 1.45 12.34
CA ASP A 88 10.01 1.50 13.58
C ASP A 88 9.43 2.44 14.62
N HIS A 89 8.47 3.29 14.29
CA HIS A 89 7.74 4.10 15.26
C HIS A 89 6.34 3.53 15.49
N VAL A 90 5.94 3.41 16.76
CA VAL A 90 4.60 2.91 17.14
C VAL A 90 3.96 3.69 18.27
N ILE A 91 2.62 3.70 18.29
CA ILE A 91 1.79 4.10 19.43
C ILE A 91 0.84 2.95 19.72
N VAL A 92 0.78 2.52 20.99
CA VAL A 92 -0.25 1.62 21.47
C VAL A 92 -1.41 2.46 21.99
N ASN A 93 -2.62 2.14 21.57
CA ASN A 93 -3.83 2.80 22.03
C ASN A 93 -4.93 1.79 22.34
N ALA A 94 -6.00 2.23 22.99
CA ALA A 94 -7.18 1.43 23.29
C ALA A 94 -8.41 2.34 23.38
N ASP A 95 -9.59 1.76 23.60
CA ASP A 95 -10.87 2.47 23.75
C ASP A 95 -11.14 3.39 22.55
N GLU A 96 -11.01 2.85 21.33
CA GLU A 96 -11.16 3.59 20.06
C GLU A 96 -10.16 4.76 19.92
N GLY A 97 -9.05 4.71 20.65
CA GLY A 97 -7.99 5.71 20.64
C GLY A 97 -8.13 6.80 21.72
N ASP A 98 -9.09 6.67 22.64
CA ASP A 98 -9.28 7.60 23.76
C ASP A 98 -8.10 7.57 24.76
N VAL A 99 -7.44 6.43 24.89
CA VAL A 99 -6.23 6.24 25.69
C VAL A 99 -5.07 5.75 24.82
N GLN A 100 -3.86 6.24 25.07
CA GLN A 100 -2.69 5.88 24.27
C GLN A 100 -1.38 6.11 25.02
N THR A 101 -0.35 5.41 24.58
CA THR A 101 1.04 5.67 24.98
C THR A 101 1.60 6.89 24.26
N GLY A 102 2.74 7.39 24.75
CA GLY A 102 3.63 8.17 23.89
C GLY A 102 4.19 7.34 22.73
N GLU A 103 4.91 7.99 21.83
CA GLU A 103 5.65 7.34 20.75
C GLU A 103 6.74 6.40 21.31
N LEU A 104 6.78 5.19 20.77
CA LEU A 104 7.75 4.15 21.09
C LEU A 104 8.54 3.80 19.82
N VAL A 105 9.85 3.65 19.94
CA VAL A 105 10.74 3.33 18.80
C VAL A 105 11.24 1.90 18.93
N LEU A 106 10.96 1.09 17.92
CA LEU A 106 11.29 -0.32 17.81
C LEU A 106 12.64 -0.53 17.10
N GLU A 107 13.24 -1.71 17.29
CA GLU A 107 14.52 -2.08 16.67
C GLU A 107 14.35 -2.96 15.41
N GLY A 108 13.19 -2.90 14.74
CA GLY A 108 12.92 -3.71 13.54
C GLY A 108 12.93 -5.23 13.78
N ARG A 109 12.57 -5.66 15.00
CA ARG A 109 12.49 -7.07 15.40
C ARG A 109 11.33 -7.31 16.36
N ASN A 110 10.98 -8.58 16.56
CA ASN A 110 9.92 -8.95 17.49
C ASN A 110 10.17 -8.34 18.88
N THR A 111 9.16 -7.67 19.41
CA THR A 111 9.28 -6.82 20.59
C THR A 111 8.08 -7.05 21.51
N TRP A 112 8.31 -6.90 22.81
CA TRP A 112 7.30 -6.96 23.86
C TRP A 112 7.24 -5.60 24.53
N ILE A 113 6.04 -5.05 24.64
CA ILE A 113 5.76 -3.75 25.24
C ILE A 113 4.92 -4.02 26.47
N VAL A 114 5.31 -3.44 27.60
CA VAL A 114 4.50 -3.45 28.83
C VAL A 114 4.02 -2.04 29.05
N VAL A 115 2.71 -1.82 28.97
CA VAL A 115 2.06 -0.53 29.20
C VAL A 115 1.50 -0.54 30.63
N GLU A 116 2.04 0.31 31.49
CA GLU A 116 1.50 0.53 32.84
C GLU A 116 0.39 1.59 32.81
N ASP A 117 0.57 2.64 32.01
CA ASP A 117 -0.40 3.69 31.71
C ASP A 117 0.02 4.47 30.44
N GLY A 118 -0.74 5.50 30.06
CA GLY A 118 -0.47 6.29 28.84
C GLY A 118 0.86 7.08 28.85
N GLU A 119 1.48 7.30 30.01
CA GLU A 119 2.78 7.96 30.12
C GLU A 119 3.94 6.95 30.34
N ASN A 120 3.63 5.73 30.79
CA ASN A 120 4.61 4.73 31.20
C ASN A 120 4.45 3.43 30.37
N ALA A 121 5.33 3.27 29.38
CA ALA A 121 5.47 2.05 28.60
C ALA A 121 6.95 1.64 28.48
N GLU A 122 7.23 0.35 28.67
CA GLU A 122 8.59 -0.22 28.60
C GLU A 122 8.71 -1.22 27.46
N LEU A 123 9.84 -1.18 26.74
CA LEU A 123 10.14 -2.09 25.63
C LEU A 123 11.13 -3.17 26.04
N PHE A 124 10.84 -4.39 25.63
CA PHE A 124 11.64 -5.58 25.85
C PHE A 124 11.87 -6.32 24.54
N THR A 125 13.10 -6.79 24.36
CA THR A 125 13.48 -7.54 23.15
C THR A 125 13.71 -9.02 23.42
N ASP A 126 13.81 -9.37 24.70
CA ASP A 126 13.72 -10.76 25.15
C ASP A 126 12.24 -11.12 25.36
N PRO A 127 11.81 -12.35 25.02
CA PRO A 127 10.43 -12.77 25.17
C PRO A 127 9.88 -12.60 26.59
N GLN A 128 8.74 -11.91 26.72
CA GLN A 128 7.99 -11.79 27.98
C GLN A 128 6.80 -12.78 28.07
N THR A 129 6.43 -13.38 26.94
CA THR A 129 5.35 -14.37 26.82
C THR A 129 5.89 -15.81 26.80
N LYS A 130 5.00 -16.77 27.04
CA LYS A 130 5.27 -18.21 26.93
C LYS A 130 4.72 -18.76 25.62
N GLY A 131 5.45 -19.70 25.04
CA GLY A 131 5.08 -20.35 23.78
C GLY A 131 5.89 -19.80 22.61
N ASP A 132 5.61 -20.34 21.43
CA ASP A 132 6.18 -19.82 20.19
C ASP A 132 5.33 -18.65 19.70
N ILE A 133 5.96 -17.69 19.02
CA ILE A 133 5.26 -16.59 18.36
C ILE A 133 4.36 -17.22 17.27
N PRO A 134 3.06 -16.85 17.21
CA PRO A 134 2.18 -17.33 16.16
C PRO A 134 2.75 -17.06 14.76
N GLU A 135 2.33 -17.85 13.79
CA GLU A 135 2.64 -17.58 12.39
C GLU A 135 1.78 -16.42 11.90
N TYR A 136 2.36 -15.50 11.13
CA TYR A 136 1.59 -14.45 10.48
C TYR A 136 0.59 -15.07 9.51
N VAL A 137 -0.68 -14.66 9.63
CA VAL A 137 -1.75 -15.06 8.72
C VAL A 137 -2.35 -13.78 8.16
N GLU A 138 -2.18 -13.57 6.85
CA GLU A 138 -2.82 -12.48 6.14
C GLU A 138 -4.35 -12.62 6.21
N LYS A 139 -5.05 -11.52 6.48
CA LYS A 139 -6.50 -11.47 6.65
C LYS A 139 -7.10 -10.45 5.65
N PHE A 140 -8.32 -10.69 5.21
CA PHE A 140 -9.14 -9.73 4.46
C PHE A 140 -10.40 -9.39 5.26
N VAL A 141 -11.08 -8.30 4.89
CA VAL A 141 -12.24 -7.78 5.62
C VAL A 141 -13.55 -8.28 5.00
N VAL A 142 -14.43 -8.83 5.84
CA VAL A 142 -15.81 -9.14 5.50
C VAL A 142 -16.71 -8.10 6.12
N ARG A 143 -17.38 -7.31 5.28
CA ARG A 143 -18.36 -6.29 5.66
C ARG A 143 -19.75 -6.86 5.49
N VAL A 144 -20.59 -6.76 6.51
CA VAL A 144 -21.92 -7.37 6.53
C VAL A 144 -22.98 -6.34 6.91
N LYS A 145 -24.11 -6.36 6.20
CA LYS A 145 -25.30 -5.59 6.55
C LYS A 145 -26.46 -6.57 6.66
N VAL A 146 -27.04 -6.67 7.86
CA VAL A 146 -28.15 -7.57 8.13
C VAL A 146 -29.45 -6.79 8.28
N ASP A 147 -30.57 -7.46 8.00
CA ASP A 147 -31.89 -6.96 8.31
C ASP A 147 -32.04 -6.60 9.80
N GLU A 148 -32.84 -5.59 10.11
CA GLU A 148 -33.03 -5.09 11.48
C GLU A 148 -33.57 -6.16 12.45
N SER A 149 -34.20 -7.23 11.95
CA SER A 149 -34.69 -8.33 12.77
C SER A 149 -33.57 -9.21 13.35
N TRP A 150 -32.41 -9.31 12.68
CA TRP A 150 -31.28 -10.13 13.10
C TRP A 150 -30.53 -9.46 14.26
N LYS A 151 -30.42 -10.14 15.40
CA LYS A 151 -29.73 -9.61 16.59
C LYS A 151 -28.41 -10.33 16.84
N GLU A 152 -27.41 -9.57 17.25
CA GLU A 152 -26.06 -10.08 17.56
C GLU A 152 -25.50 -10.93 16.41
N PRO A 153 -25.34 -10.34 15.20
CA PRO A 153 -24.90 -11.10 14.05
C PRO A 153 -23.47 -11.60 14.25
N CYS A 154 -23.22 -12.82 13.79
CA CYS A 154 -21.95 -13.52 13.87
C CYS A 154 -21.50 -14.01 12.48
N LEU A 155 -20.20 -14.22 12.35
CA LEU A 155 -19.58 -14.80 11.16
C LEU A 155 -19.02 -16.18 11.47
N TRP A 156 -19.35 -17.14 10.62
CA TRP A 156 -18.67 -18.43 10.54
C TRP A 156 -17.86 -18.49 9.25
N ALA A 157 -16.60 -18.90 9.33
CA ALA A 157 -15.68 -18.90 8.19
C ALA A 157 -14.82 -20.17 8.16
N TRP A 158 -14.64 -20.73 6.96
CA TRP A 158 -13.86 -21.95 6.76
C TRP A 158 -13.28 -22.04 5.35
N SER A 159 -12.40 -23.01 5.14
CA SER A 159 -11.98 -23.42 3.81
C SER A 159 -12.76 -24.66 3.36
N ALA A 160 -13.28 -24.61 2.14
CA ALA A 160 -13.88 -25.73 1.45
C ALA A 160 -12.98 -26.15 0.28
N PRO A 161 -12.86 -27.47 -0.01
CA PRO A 161 -13.52 -28.58 0.67
C PRO A 161 -12.72 -29.15 1.86
N ASP A 162 -11.64 -28.50 2.31
CA ASP A 162 -10.74 -29.06 3.34
C ASP A 162 -11.39 -29.11 4.74
N GLY A 163 -12.41 -28.30 5.00
CA GLY A 163 -13.15 -28.23 6.26
C GLY A 163 -12.39 -27.57 7.40
N LYS A 164 -11.32 -26.80 7.12
CA LYS A 164 -10.59 -26.05 8.15
C LYS A 164 -11.40 -24.83 8.56
N ASN A 165 -11.86 -24.81 9.81
CA ASN A 165 -12.59 -23.68 10.38
C ASN A 165 -11.63 -22.62 10.94
N VAL A 166 -12.04 -21.35 10.85
CA VAL A 166 -11.36 -20.24 11.54
C VAL A 166 -11.66 -20.29 13.03
N PHE A 167 -12.94 -20.49 13.38
CA PHE A 167 -13.43 -20.44 14.76
C PHE A 167 -13.58 -21.84 15.36
N GLU A 168 -13.41 -21.94 16.67
CA GLU A 168 -13.47 -23.23 17.39
C GLU A 168 -14.89 -23.79 17.49
N ALA A 169 -15.90 -22.91 17.60
CA ALA A 169 -17.28 -23.29 17.85
C ALA A 169 -18.28 -22.35 17.16
N TRP A 170 -19.36 -22.94 16.65
CA TRP A 170 -20.53 -22.21 16.20
C TRP A 170 -21.16 -21.41 17.36
N PRO A 171 -21.68 -20.18 17.16
CA PRO A 171 -21.95 -19.46 15.90
C PRO A 171 -20.76 -18.74 15.23
N GLY A 172 -19.54 -18.91 15.75
CA GLY A 172 -18.36 -18.20 15.28
C GLY A 172 -18.12 -16.90 16.04
N GLU A 173 -17.60 -15.90 15.36
CA GLU A 173 -17.22 -14.62 15.97
C GLU A 173 -18.33 -13.58 15.79
N ALA A 174 -18.63 -12.84 16.87
CA ALA A 174 -19.60 -11.75 16.83
C ALA A 174 -19.05 -10.61 15.97
N LEU A 175 -19.90 -10.07 15.09
CA LEU A 175 -19.50 -8.98 14.23
C LEU A 175 -19.56 -7.63 14.95
N VAL A 176 -18.63 -6.74 14.62
CA VAL A 176 -18.55 -5.40 15.22
C VAL A 176 -19.19 -4.37 14.28
N LEU A 177 -20.23 -3.67 14.74
CA LEU A 177 -20.87 -2.59 13.98
C LEU A 177 -19.96 -1.36 13.93
N LYS A 178 -19.68 -0.85 12.73
CA LYS A 178 -18.90 0.37 12.51
C LYS A 178 -19.80 1.57 12.19
N GLU A 179 -19.24 2.77 12.26
CA GLU A 179 -19.95 4.03 11.95
C GLU A 179 -20.54 4.08 10.53
N SER A 180 -19.95 3.33 9.59
CA SER A 180 -20.46 3.16 8.22
C SER A 180 -21.84 2.49 8.16
N GLY A 181 -22.30 1.90 9.27
CA GLY A 181 -23.52 1.09 9.32
C GLY A 181 -23.31 -0.35 8.85
N TRP A 182 -22.06 -0.73 8.52
CA TRP A 182 -21.66 -2.10 8.23
C TRP A 182 -21.04 -2.74 9.47
N TYR A 183 -21.34 -4.02 9.64
CA TYR A 183 -20.63 -4.90 10.54
C TYR A 183 -19.33 -5.36 9.89
N GLU A 184 -18.24 -5.47 10.64
CA GLU A 184 -16.95 -5.91 10.12
C GLU A 184 -16.37 -7.09 10.91
N ALA A 185 -15.68 -7.98 10.17
CA ALA A 185 -14.79 -8.99 10.72
C ALA A 185 -13.62 -9.26 9.77
N LYS A 186 -12.48 -9.66 10.33
CA LYS A 186 -11.28 -10.02 9.56
C LYS A 186 -11.12 -11.53 9.55
N VAL A 187 -10.95 -12.12 8.37
CA VAL A 187 -10.75 -13.58 8.22
C VAL A 187 -9.53 -13.89 7.38
N PRO A 188 -8.83 -15.02 7.62
CA PRO A 188 -7.64 -15.38 6.86
C PRO A 188 -7.85 -15.53 5.35
N VAL A 189 -6.85 -15.19 4.54
CA VAL A 189 -6.88 -15.31 3.06
C VAL A 189 -6.99 -16.75 2.52
N TRP A 190 -6.88 -17.77 3.37
CA TRP A 190 -7.17 -19.15 2.97
C TRP A 190 -8.67 -19.50 3.06
N VAL A 191 -9.49 -18.63 3.66
CA VAL A 191 -10.95 -18.77 3.71
C VAL A 191 -11.53 -18.56 2.32
N ASN A 192 -12.47 -19.42 1.96
CA ASN A 192 -13.22 -19.31 0.70
C ASN A 192 -14.72 -19.60 0.87
N SER A 193 -15.17 -19.81 2.12
CA SER A 193 -16.55 -20.11 2.45
C SER A 193 -16.93 -19.47 3.77
N ILE A 194 -18.08 -18.79 3.81
CA ILE A 194 -18.60 -18.12 5.01
C ILE A 194 -20.10 -18.35 5.19
N ILE A 195 -20.58 -18.15 6.42
CA ILE A 195 -21.99 -18.02 6.78
C ILE A 195 -22.13 -16.81 7.69
N VAL A 196 -23.02 -15.90 7.32
CA VAL A 196 -23.55 -14.89 8.24
C VAL A 196 -24.72 -15.50 8.99
N ASN A 197 -24.72 -15.38 10.31
CA ASN A 197 -25.79 -15.86 11.19
C ASN A 197 -26.12 -14.84 12.28
N ALA A 198 -27.24 -15.03 12.99
CA ALA A 198 -27.65 -14.20 14.12
C ALA A 198 -28.49 -15.00 15.12
N ASP A 199 -28.81 -14.38 16.26
CA ASP A 199 -29.62 -14.97 17.33
C ASP A 199 -29.04 -16.32 17.82
N ASP A 200 -27.74 -16.36 18.12
CA ASP A 200 -27.00 -17.58 18.49
C ASP A 200 -27.07 -18.68 17.40
N GLY A 201 -27.12 -18.23 16.15
CA GLY A 201 -27.21 -19.07 14.95
C GLY A 201 -28.59 -19.67 14.67
N ALA A 202 -29.66 -19.13 15.27
CA ALA A 202 -31.03 -19.54 14.98
C ALA A 202 -31.47 -19.16 13.56
N VAL A 203 -30.96 -18.06 13.02
CA VAL A 203 -31.12 -17.62 11.62
C VAL A 203 -29.76 -17.53 10.96
N GLN A 204 -29.67 -17.90 9.69
CA GLN A 204 -28.42 -17.91 8.94
C GLN A 204 -28.66 -17.88 7.43
N THR A 205 -27.62 -17.45 6.72
CA THR A 205 -27.49 -17.57 5.27
C THR A 205 -27.19 -19.03 4.86
N GLU A 206 -27.38 -19.35 3.58
CA GLU A 206 -26.74 -20.54 3.00
C GLU A 206 -25.21 -20.33 2.89
N ASP A 207 -24.44 -21.40 2.68
CA ASP A 207 -22.99 -21.32 2.49
C ASP A 207 -22.63 -20.36 1.35
N ILE A 208 -21.93 -19.27 1.68
CA ILE A 208 -21.48 -18.26 0.71
C ILE A 208 -20.06 -18.61 0.27
N SER A 209 -19.88 -18.93 -1.00
CA SER A 209 -18.55 -19.13 -1.60
C SER A 209 -17.97 -17.81 -2.06
N ILE A 210 -16.74 -17.50 -1.62
CA ILE A 210 -16.07 -16.22 -1.83
C ILE A 210 -14.62 -16.43 -2.27
N ASP A 211 -14.08 -15.45 -2.99
CA ASP A 211 -12.64 -15.31 -3.16
C ASP A 211 -12.05 -14.54 -1.96
N PRO A 212 -10.77 -14.76 -1.61
CA PRO A 212 -10.13 -14.09 -0.48
C PRO A 212 -9.78 -12.64 -0.83
N ALA A 213 -10.79 -11.78 -0.78
CA ALA A 213 -10.71 -10.35 -1.01
C ALA A 213 -11.74 -9.64 -0.13
N ASP A 214 -11.53 -8.34 0.09
CA ASP A 214 -12.49 -7.49 0.80
C ASP A 214 -13.87 -7.58 0.13
N ILE A 215 -14.89 -7.91 0.92
CA ILE A 215 -16.25 -8.18 0.42
C ILE A 215 -17.31 -7.46 1.24
N TRP A 216 -18.42 -7.14 0.60
CA TRP A 216 -19.63 -6.58 1.20
C TRP A 216 -20.78 -7.56 1.01
N VAL A 217 -21.41 -7.98 2.11
CA VAL A 217 -22.50 -8.96 2.14
C VAL A 217 -23.75 -8.31 2.70
N SER A 218 -24.82 -8.25 1.91
CA SER A 218 -26.15 -7.81 2.36
C SER A 218 -27.02 -9.03 2.61
N VAL A 219 -27.63 -9.12 3.80
CA VAL A 219 -28.46 -10.25 4.23
C VAL A 219 -29.88 -9.77 4.55
N GLY A 220 -30.86 -10.36 3.88
CA GLY A 220 -32.29 -10.10 4.10
C GLY A 220 -32.88 -10.87 5.29
N GLU A 221 -34.10 -10.49 5.69
CA GLU A 221 -34.84 -11.09 6.82
C GLU A 221 -34.88 -12.63 6.78
N ASP A 222 -35.03 -13.21 5.59
CA ASP A 222 -35.16 -14.65 5.35
C ASP A 222 -33.83 -15.40 5.16
N GLY A 223 -32.69 -14.72 5.34
CA GLY A 223 -31.35 -15.28 5.10
C GLY A 223 -30.94 -15.31 3.62
N SER A 224 -31.75 -14.72 2.72
CA SER A 224 -31.28 -14.42 1.36
C SER A 224 -30.11 -13.42 1.43
N TYR A 225 -29.17 -13.55 0.50
CA TYR A 225 -27.99 -12.70 0.49
C TYR A 225 -27.60 -12.27 -0.93
N ASP A 226 -26.91 -11.13 -1.00
CA ASP A 226 -26.16 -10.64 -2.16
C ASP A 226 -24.80 -10.18 -1.66
N PHE A 227 -23.74 -10.34 -2.48
CA PHE A 227 -22.42 -9.84 -2.12
C PHE A 227 -21.68 -9.24 -3.30
N SER A 228 -20.80 -8.30 -2.99
CA SER A 228 -19.97 -7.56 -3.93
C SER A 228 -18.52 -7.48 -3.44
N TYR A 229 -17.58 -7.34 -4.36
CA TYR A 229 -16.17 -7.03 -4.08
C TYR A 229 -15.89 -5.51 -4.13
N GLU A 230 -16.90 -4.73 -4.49
CA GLU A 230 -16.88 -3.27 -4.52
C GLU A 230 -17.86 -2.74 -3.48
N ASP A 231 -17.48 -1.65 -2.81
CA ASP A 231 -18.33 -1.01 -1.81
C ASP A 231 -19.64 -0.50 -2.44
N PRO A 232 -20.81 -1.07 -2.08
CA PRO A 232 -22.08 -0.67 -2.65
C PRO A 232 -22.56 0.70 -2.16
N ASP A 233 -22.01 1.20 -1.04
CA ASP A 233 -22.33 2.51 -0.48
C ASP A 233 -21.30 3.58 -0.91
N ALA A 234 -20.33 3.24 -1.77
CA ALA A 234 -19.39 4.21 -2.31
C ALA A 234 -20.14 5.33 -3.05
N GLU A 235 -19.91 6.58 -2.64
CA GLU A 235 -20.46 7.72 -3.34
C GLU A 235 -19.87 7.78 -4.76
N GLU A 236 -20.74 7.76 -5.78
CA GLU A 236 -20.34 8.09 -7.15
C GLU A 236 -19.92 9.56 -7.18
N VAL A 237 -18.61 9.80 -7.06
CA VAL A 237 -18.05 11.12 -7.29
C VAL A 237 -18.14 11.39 -8.79
N PRO A 238 -18.86 12.43 -9.24
CA PRO A 238 -19.02 12.70 -10.65
C PRO A 238 -17.65 12.85 -11.31
N ASP A 239 -17.53 12.35 -12.54
CA ASP A 239 -16.31 12.48 -13.32
C ASP A 239 -15.86 13.94 -13.40
N VAL A 240 -14.54 14.11 -13.35
CA VAL A 240 -13.86 15.40 -13.53
C VAL A 240 -13.11 15.38 -14.85
N THR A 241 -12.92 16.56 -15.43
CA THR A 241 -12.12 16.71 -16.64
C THR A 241 -10.71 17.12 -16.29
N VAL A 242 -9.73 16.36 -16.77
CA VAL A 242 -8.32 16.76 -16.74
C VAL A 242 -7.95 17.35 -18.09
N TRP A 243 -7.55 18.62 -18.08
CA TRP A 243 -7.06 19.38 -19.20
C TRP A 243 -5.54 19.43 -19.17
N VAL A 244 -4.88 19.12 -20.28
CA VAL A 244 -3.43 19.00 -20.36
C VAL A 244 -2.88 19.84 -21.50
N LYS A 245 -1.83 20.60 -21.20
CA LYS A 245 -0.90 21.16 -22.19
C LYS A 245 0.42 20.43 -22.06
N ALA A 246 0.76 19.66 -23.09
CA ALA A 246 1.99 18.89 -23.16
C ALA A 246 2.97 19.49 -24.18
N PRO A 247 4.29 19.29 -24.01
CA PRO A 247 5.29 19.66 -25.00
C PRO A 247 5.03 19.00 -26.36
N ALA A 248 5.37 19.69 -27.45
CA ALA A 248 5.10 19.22 -28.80
C ALA A 248 5.89 17.95 -29.19
N ASP A 249 6.99 17.66 -28.48
CA ASP A 249 7.83 16.47 -28.65
C ASP A 249 7.34 15.25 -27.83
N TRP A 250 6.29 15.41 -27.03
CA TRP A 250 5.61 14.30 -26.36
C TRP A 250 4.58 13.70 -27.32
N GLU A 251 4.97 12.64 -28.04
CA GLU A 251 4.09 12.03 -29.03
C GLU A 251 2.94 11.27 -28.34
N SER A 252 1.71 11.45 -28.84
CA SER A 252 0.49 10.81 -28.30
C SER A 252 0.36 10.88 -26.77
N PRO A 253 0.21 12.10 -26.19
CA PRO A 253 0.11 12.25 -24.74
C PRO A 253 -1.06 11.43 -24.16
N CYS A 254 -0.81 10.78 -23.03
CA CYS A 254 -1.77 9.98 -22.28
C CYS A 254 -1.76 10.36 -20.80
N LEU A 255 -2.79 9.96 -20.07
CA LEU A 255 -2.93 10.21 -18.65
C LEU A 255 -2.97 8.88 -17.90
N TRP A 256 -2.14 8.75 -16.87
CA TRP A 256 -2.34 7.76 -15.80
C TRP A 256 -2.98 8.48 -14.60
N ALA A 257 -3.97 7.85 -13.98
CA ALA A 257 -4.74 8.44 -12.89
C ALA A 257 -5.11 7.36 -11.87
N TRP A 258 -4.94 7.68 -10.59
CA TRP A 258 -5.20 6.77 -9.49
C TRP A 258 -5.56 7.52 -8.21
N SER A 259 -5.98 6.77 -7.19
CA SER A 259 -6.11 7.25 -5.83
C SER A 259 -4.91 6.81 -5.01
N ALA A 260 -4.32 7.75 -4.29
CA ALA A 260 -3.24 7.52 -3.35
C ALA A 260 -3.74 7.85 -1.93
N PRO A 261 -3.37 7.05 -0.91
CA PRO A 261 -2.47 5.91 -0.97
C PRO A 261 -3.13 4.57 -1.35
N ASP A 262 -4.44 4.52 -1.62
CA ASP A 262 -5.16 3.24 -1.80
C ASP A 262 -4.72 2.41 -3.03
N GLY A 263 -4.11 3.03 -4.04
CA GLY A 263 -3.60 2.37 -5.26
C GLY A 263 -4.68 2.05 -6.30
N THR A 264 -5.91 2.52 -6.14
CA THR A 264 -7.03 2.29 -7.07
C THR A 264 -6.76 3.01 -8.38
N ASN A 265 -6.62 2.25 -9.48
CA ASN A 265 -6.32 2.82 -10.79
C ASN A 265 -7.58 3.12 -11.59
N ALA A 266 -7.65 4.31 -12.20
CA ALA A 266 -8.74 4.67 -13.10
C ALA A 266 -8.65 3.95 -14.46
N PHE A 267 -7.45 3.48 -14.83
CA PHE A 267 -7.18 2.82 -16.11
C PHE A 267 -6.54 1.46 -15.91
N ALA A 268 -6.82 0.54 -16.84
CA ALA A 268 -6.42 -0.86 -16.71
C ALA A 268 -4.91 -1.12 -16.96
N ALA A 269 -4.22 -0.25 -17.69
CA ALA A 269 -2.83 -0.49 -18.10
C ALA A 269 -2.02 0.80 -18.28
N TRP A 270 -0.77 0.76 -17.80
CA TRP A 270 0.24 1.79 -18.06
C TRP A 270 0.53 1.92 -19.57
N PRO A 271 0.76 3.11 -20.14
CA PRO A 271 0.87 4.44 -19.50
C PRO A 271 -0.46 5.19 -19.30
N GLY A 272 -1.58 4.49 -19.37
CA GLY A 272 -2.93 5.05 -19.24
C GLY A 272 -3.59 5.32 -20.58
N GLU A 273 -4.60 6.19 -20.56
CA GLU A 273 -5.46 6.44 -21.73
C GLU A 273 -5.08 7.73 -22.47
N ALA A 274 -5.26 7.71 -23.80
CA ALA A 274 -4.88 8.82 -24.66
C ALA A 274 -5.73 10.07 -24.41
N LEU A 275 -5.07 11.23 -24.34
CA LEU A 275 -5.75 12.52 -24.21
C LEU A 275 -6.34 12.95 -25.56
N ALA A 276 -7.53 13.53 -25.54
CA ALA A 276 -8.24 13.99 -26.74
C ALA A 276 -8.11 15.50 -26.95
N GLU A 277 -7.82 15.93 -28.18
CA GLU A 277 -7.90 17.35 -28.56
C GLU A 277 -9.37 17.79 -28.70
N ASP A 278 -9.69 19.01 -28.24
CA ASP A 278 -11.03 19.57 -28.39
C ASP A 278 -11.09 20.91 -29.14
N GLY A 279 -9.97 21.34 -29.73
CA GLY A 279 -9.86 22.56 -30.52
C GLY A 279 -9.62 23.84 -29.71
N SER A 280 -9.58 23.78 -28.39
CA SER A 280 -9.18 24.89 -27.51
C SER A 280 -7.66 25.10 -27.42
N GLY A 281 -6.88 24.16 -27.96
CA GLY A 281 -5.43 24.09 -27.73
C GLY A 281 -5.04 23.36 -26.44
N TRP A 282 -6.00 22.74 -25.77
CA TRP A 282 -5.80 21.79 -24.69
C TRP A 282 -6.15 20.37 -25.14
N LEU A 283 -5.45 19.41 -24.55
CA LEU A 283 -5.83 17.99 -24.56
C LEU A 283 -6.72 17.72 -23.35
N LYS A 284 -7.61 16.73 -23.40
CA LYS A 284 -8.45 16.40 -22.26
C LYS A 284 -8.83 14.94 -22.16
N ILE A 285 -9.18 14.53 -20.95
CA ILE A 285 -9.79 13.22 -20.65
C ILE A 285 -10.71 13.37 -19.44
N SER A 286 -11.77 12.54 -19.40
CA SER A 286 -12.67 12.44 -18.25
C SER A 286 -12.14 11.32 -17.35
N VAL A 287 -12.02 11.58 -16.05
CA VAL A 287 -11.61 10.58 -15.05
C VAL A 287 -12.59 10.58 -13.89
N PRO A 288 -12.71 9.48 -13.12
CA PRO A 288 -13.56 9.47 -11.94
C PRO A 288 -13.16 10.57 -10.95
N GLY A 289 -14.15 11.23 -10.33
CA GLY A 289 -13.88 12.36 -9.45
C GLY A 289 -13.16 12.01 -8.14
N TRP A 290 -13.04 10.72 -7.80
CA TRP A 290 -12.26 10.24 -6.65
C TRP A 290 -10.74 10.28 -6.88
N VAL A 291 -10.28 10.44 -8.13
CA VAL A 291 -8.85 10.52 -8.47
C VAL A 291 -8.22 11.70 -7.74
N ASN A 292 -7.09 11.44 -7.06
CA ASN A 292 -6.31 12.46 -6.36
C ASN A 292 -4.84 12.51 -6.81
N SER A 293 -4.43 11.63 -7.74
CA SER A 293 -3.07 11.53 -8.23
C SER A 293 -3.06 11.25 -9.73
N VAL A 294 -2.23 11.99 -10.48
CA VAL A 294 -2.11 11.84 -11.94
C VAL A 294 -0.67 11.94 -12.42
N ILE A 295 -0.38 11.27 -13.55
CA ILE A 295 0.85 11.42 -14.33
C ILE A 295 0.47 11.69 -15.78
N VAL A 296 1.05 12.74 -16.35
CA VAL A 296 0.99 12.95 -17.80
C VAL A 296 2.14 12.19 -18.43
N ASN A 297 1.83 11.35 -19.40
CA ASN A 297 2.78 10.52 -20.15
C ASN A 297 2.86 10.98 -21.61
N GLY A 298 4.01 10.77 -22.23
CA GLY A 298 4.24 10.97 -23.66
C GLY A 298 5.09 9.85 -24.25
N SER A 299 5.01 9.68 -25.56
CA SER A 299 5.84 8.75 -26.35
C SER A 299 5.76 7.32 -25.80
N GLU A 300 4.54 6.79 -25.66
CA GLU A 300 4.25 5.45 -25.10
C GLU A 300 4.78 5.24 -23.67
N GLY A 301 4.90 6.32 -22.88
CA GLY A 301 5.37 6.29 -21.49
C GLY A 301 6.89 6.36 -21.34
N SER A 302 7.64 6.67 -22.42
CA SER A 302 9.09 6.86 -22.32
C SER A 302 9.49 8.20 -21.66
N VAL A 303 8.56 9.15 -21.62
CA VAL A 303 8.70 10.44 -20.93
C VAL A 303 7.42 10.72 -20.15
N GLN A 304 7.56 11.27 -18.94
CA GLN A 304 6.45 11.48 -18.02
C GLN A 304 6.75 12.59 -17.02
N THR A 305 5.72 13.14 -16.40
CA THR A 305 5.87 14.03 -15.23
C THR A 305 6.20 13.21 -13.99
N ALA A 306 6.66 13.87 -12.93
CA ALA A 306 6.51 13.30 -11.59
C ALA A 306 5.02 13.15 -11.23
N ASP A 307 4.73 12.40 -10.16
CA ASP A 307 3.39 12.24 -9.61
C ASP A 307 2.82 13.62 -9.21
N LEU A 308 1.65 13.95 -9.74
CA LEU A 308 0.96 15.20 -9.46
C LEU A 308 -0.23 14.94 -8.56
N SER A 309 -0.23 15.50 -7.36
CA SER A 309 -1.38 15.47 -6.45
C SER A 309 -2.42 16.51 -6.89
N VAL A 310 -3.68 16.08 -6.94
CA VAL A 310 -4.84 16.88 -7.34
C VAL A 310 -5.98 16.74 -6.33
N ASP A 311 -6.77 17.82 -6.17
CA ASP A 311 -7.96 17.79 -5.33
C ASP A 311 -9.06 16.96 -5.99
N THR A 312 -9.70 16.08 -5.22
CA THR A 312 -10.85 15.28 -5.69
C THR A 312 -12.07 16.15 -6.02
N GLY A 313 -12.89 15.68 -6.96
CA GLY A 313 -14.16 16.30 -7.34
C GLY A 313 -14.05 17.65 -8.04
N LYS A 314 -12.86 18.04 -8.51
CA LYS A 314 -12.62 19.28 -9.26
C LYS A 314 -12.00 19.00 -10.63
N ASP A 315 -12.40 19.79 -11.63
CA ASP A 315 -11.69 19.85 -12.90
C ASP A 315 -10.25 20.36 -12.68
N VAL A 316 -9.33 19.83 -13.46
CA VAL A 316 -7.89 20.09 -13.31
C VAL A 316 -7.30 20.56 -14.63
N TRP A 317 -6.42 21.54 -14.57
CA TRP A 317 -5.57 21.99 -15.69
C TRP A 317 -4.11 21.72 -15.35
N VAL A 318 -3.44 20.94 -16.20
CA VAL A 318 -2.03 20.59 -16.07
C VAL A 318 -1.25 21.23 -17.20
N VAL A 319 -0.27 22.07 -16.85
CA VAL A 319 0.69 22.64 -17.81
C VAL A 319 2.02 21.93 -17.60
N VAL A 320 2.45 21.19 -18.61
CA VAL A 320 3.71 20.46 -18.62
C VAL A 320 4.71 21.20 -19.49
N ASN A 321 5.78 21.74 -18.88
CA ASN A 321 6.89 22.36 -19.59
C ASN A 321 8.03 21.36 -19.87
N SER A 322 8.25 20.41 -18.96
CA SER A 322 9.17 19.29 -19.12
C SER A 322 8.78 18.12 -18.19
N ALA A 323 9.54 17.03 -18.22
CA ALA A 323 9.35 15.91 -17.30
C ALA A 323 9.50 16.32 -15.82
N GLU A 324 10.39 17.29 -15.52
CA GLU A 324 10.60 17.80 -14.16
C GLU A 324 9.84 19.09 -13.84
N ASP A 325 9.15 19.70 -14.81
CA ASP A 325 8.40 20.95 -14.64
C ASP A 325 6.96 20.80 -15.15
N ALA A 326 6.06 20.48 -14.23
CA ALA A 326 4.62 20.44 -14.44
C ALA A 326 3.89 21.17 -13.31
N SER A 327 2.83 21.90 -13.67
CA SER A 327 2.03 22.70 -12.75
C SER A 327 0.56 22.35 -12.86
N VAL A 328 -0.11 22.27 -11.71
CA VAL A 328 -1.53 21.94 -11.56
C VAL A 328 -2.32 23.20 -11.19
N PHE A 329 -3.47 23.39 -11.83
CA PHE A 329 -4.41 24.48 -11.61
C PHE A 329 -5.85 23.96 -11.55
N TYR A 330 -6.74 24.71 -10.91
CA TYR A 330 -8.18 24.37 -10.79
C TYR A 330 -9.09 25.31 -11.58
N GLU A 331 -8.48 26.21 -12.35
CA GLU A 331 -9.13 27.08 -13.33
C GLU A 331 -8.18 27.19 -14.53
N GLU A 332 -8.71 27.46 -15.73
CA GLU A 332 -7.87 27.61 -16.93
C GLU A 332 -6.86 28.76 -16.75
N PRO A 333 -5.54 28.50 -16.77
CA PRO A 333 -4.53 29.54 -16.60
C PRO A 333 -4.47 30.47 -17.82
N GLU A 334 -4.63 31.78 -17.59
CA GLU A 334 -4.53 32.79 -18.65
C GLU A 334 -3.16 32.77 -19.33
N GLY A 335 -3.14 32.60 -20.65
CA GLY A 335 -1.90 32.66 -21.44
C GLY A 335 -0.98 31.45 -21.30
N ALA A 336 -1.50 30.31 -20.81
CA ALA A 336 -0.72 29.08 -20.72
C ALA A 336 -0.11 28.70 -22.08
N VAL A 337 1.20 28.65 -22.14
CA VAL A 337 1.98 28.18 -23.28
C VAL A 337 3.04 27.25 -22.74
N VAL A 338 3.27 26.15 -23.43
CA VAL A 338 4.37 25.24 -23.11
C VAL A 338 5.66 25.89 -23.59
N ALA A 339 6.72 25.86 -22.79
CA ALA A 339 8.02 26.33 -23.22
C ALA A 339 8.49 25.52 -24.45
N GLU A 340 8.75 26.17 -25.58
CA GLU A 340 9.33 25.50 -26.73
C GLU A 340 10.72 24.99 -26.35
N GLY A 341 10.91 23.67 -26.35
CA GLY A 341 12.19 23.04 -26.04
C GLY A 341 13.28 23.53 -26.98
N THR A 342 14.24 24.29 -26.44
CA THR A 342 15.44 24.66 -27.17
C THR A 342 16.30 23.40 -27.33
N ALA A 343 16.26 22.80 -28.53
CA ALA A 343 17.22 21.79 -28.96
C ALA A 343 18.64 22.35 -28.73
N GLY A 344 19.45 21.59 -27.99
CA GLY A 344 20.66 22.08 -27.33
C GLY A 344 21.62 22.89 -28.21
N GLU A 345 22.01 24.05 -27.69
CA GLU A 345 23.26 24.69 -28.09
C GLU A 345 24.39 24.15 -27.23
N THR A 346 25.30 23.45 -27.91
CA THR A 346 26.61 23.08 -27.39
C THR A 346 27.41 24.36 -27.20
N GLU A 347 27.57 24.84 -25.96
CA GLU A 347 28.58 25.85 -25.67
C GLU A 347 29.97 25.20 -25.63
N GLU A 348 30.75 25.38 -26.71
CA GLU A 348 32.20 25.23 -26.64
C GLU A 348 32.82 26.40 -25.85
N PRO A 349 33.90 26.15 -25.08
CA PRO A 349 34.42 27.12 -24.15
C PRO A 349 35.28 28.15 -24.87
N MET A 350 35.05 29.45 -24.61
CA MET A 350 36.05 30.48 -24.88
C MET A 350 36.66 31.00 -23.59
N THR A 351 37.99 30.94 -23.58
CA THR A 351 38.90 31.27 -22.50
C THR A 351 39.15 32.78 -22.42
N ALA A 352 39.12 33.29 -21.18
CA ALA A 352 39.85 34.41 -20.59
C ALA A 352 40.09 35.73 -21.35
N GLU A 353 39.75 36.85 -20.69
CA GLU A 353 40.75 37.90 -20.43
C GLU A 353 40.44 38.66 -19.13
N GLU A 354 41.50 38.86 -18.33
CA GLU A 354 41.62 39.67 -17.11
C GLU A 354 41.12 41.12 -17.28
N THR A 355 40.74 41.79 -16.18
CA THR A 355 41.40 43.03 -15.72
C THR A 355 40.77 43.61 -14.43
N GLN A 356 41.54 43.48 -13.34
CA GLN A 356 41.85 44.44 -12.26
C GLN A 356 40.77 45.01 -11.32
N GLU A 357 40.98 44.71 -10.02
CA GLU A 357 40.61 45.54 -8.87
C GLU A 357 41.33 46.91 -8.90
N PRO A 358 40.77 47.93 -8.22
CA PRO A 358 41.22 48.24 -6.85
C PRO A 358 40.01 48.59 -5.96
N GLY A 359 40.05 48.68 -4.63
CA GLY A 359 41.09 48.66 -3.61
C GLY A 359 40.37 49.01 -2.29
N VAL A 360 40.84 48.42 -1.19
CA VAL A 360 40.25 48.47 0.16
C VAL A 360 40.50 49.83 0.84
N GLU A 361 39.51 50.35 1.57
CA GLU A 361 39.77 51.06 2.83
C GLU A 361 38.60 50.94 3.83
N GLU A 362 38.95 50.65 5.08
CA GLU A 362 38.08 50.31 6.21
C GLU A 362 37.26 51.49 6.76
N THR A 363 36.12 51.20 7.42
CA THR A 363 35.88 51.50 8.86
C THR A 363 34.43 51.19 9.25
N GLY A 364 34.24 50.62 10.46
CA GLY A 364 33.01 50.82 11.25
C GLY A 364 32.15 49.60 11.53
N VAL A 365 32.29 49.11 12.76
CA VAL A 365 31.47 48.07 13.44
C VAL A 365 30.00 48.48 13.58
N SER A 366 29.03 47.58 13.33
CA SER A 366 28.06 47.06 14.34
C SER A 366 26.96 46.15 13.75
N VAL A 367 26.85 44.97 14.39
CA VAL A 367 25.73 44.04 14.63
C VAL A 367 24.36 44.32 13.98
N GLU A 368 23.83 43.34 13.23
CA GLU A 368 22.47 42.79 13.43
C GLU A 368 22.23 41.48 12.65
N GLN A 369 21.31 40.68 13.18
CA GLN A 369 20.92 39.32 12.80
C GLN A 369 20.40 39.19 11.36
N SER A 370 20.77 38.10 10.67
CA SER A 370 19.80 37.15 10.08
C SER A 370 20.56 35.98 9.45
N GLY A 371 20.21 34.76 9.86
CA GLY A 371 20.85 33.53 9.41
C GLY A 371 20.45 33.20 7.97
N SER A 372 21.36 33.44 7.03
CA SER A 372 21.31 32.88 5.68
C SER A 372 22.07 31.56 5.69
N ARG A 373 21.36 30.42 5.54
CA ARG A 373 21.99 29.12 5.32
C ARG A 373 22.33 28.99 3.84
N ALA A 374 23.63 28.91 3.57
CA ALA A 374 24.22 28.65 2.27
C ALA A 374 23.72 27.32 1.66
N PRO A 375 23.73 27.18 0.32
CA PRO A 375 23.40 25.92 -0.34
C PRO A 375 24.50 24.89 -0.06
N VAL A 376 24.11 23.76 0.54
CA VAL A 376 24.95 22.57 0.68
C VAL A 376 25.03 21.91 -0.70
N ILE A 377 26.22 21.94 -1.29
CA ILE A 377 26.54 21.17 -2.50
C ILE A 377 26.73 19.73 -2.06
N ILE A 378 25.73 18.88 -2.29
CA ILE A 378 25.84 17.43 -2.12
C ILE A 378 26.54 16.86 -3.37
N LEU A 379 27.80 16.51 -3.21
CA LEU A 379 28.62 15.84 -4.21
C LEU A 379 28.27 14.34 -4.19
N VAL A 380 27.33 13.90 -5.02
CA VAL A 380 27.04 12.47 -5.20
C VAL A 380 28.12 11.85 -6.09
N VAL A 381 28.99 11.05 -5.48
CA VAL A 381 29.99 10.22 -6.18
C VAL A 381 29.32 8.93 -6.63
N VAL A 382 28.97 8.84 -7.92
CA VAL A 382 28.51 7.61 -8.57
C VAL A 382 29.73 6.73 -8.87
N VAL A 383 29.92 5.65 -8.11
CA VAL A 383 30.86 4.56 -8.47
C VAL A 383 30.20 3.21 -8.22
N THR A 384 29.40 2.74 -9.18
CA THR A 384 29.07 1.31 -9.33
C THR A 384 28.63 1.00 -10.77
N ALA A 385 29.56 1.06 -11.73
CA ALA A 385 29.36 0.49 -13.07
C ALA A 385 30.61 -0.20 -13.66
N ALA A 386 31.58 -0.59 -12.83
CA ALA A 386 32.84 -1.20 -13.31
C ALA A 386 33.05 -2.68 -12.90
N VAL A 387 32.14 -3.31 -12.14
CA VAL A 387 32.38 -4.68 -11.63
C VAL A 387 31.76 -5.79 -12.51
N ILE A 388 30.76 -5.49 -13.34
CA ILE A 388 30.07 -6.53 -14.14
C ILE A 388 30.83 -6.89 -15.44
N ALA A 389 31.65 -5.99 -15.98
CA ALA A 389 32.42 -6.27 -17.21
C ALA A 389 33.64 -7.19 -16.98
N ALA A 390 34.16 -7.30 -15.75
CA ALA A 390 35.33 -8.13 -15.45
C ALA A 390 35.00 -9.62 -15.22
N ALA A 391 33.78 -9.96 -14.81
CA ALA A 391 33.37 -11.35 -14.56
C ALA A 391 33.08 -12.13 -15.87
N VAL A 392 32.61 -11.46 -16.92
CA VAL A 392 32.26 -12.11 -18.20
C VAL A 392 33.51 -12.48 -19.03
N VAL A 393 34.65 -11.80 -18.82
CA VAL A 393 35.90 -12.11 -19.54
C VAL A 393 36.72 -13.23 -18.87
N ALA A 394 36.57 -13.44 -17.56
CA ALA A 394 37.29 -14.49 -16.83
C ALA A 394 36.68 -15.91 -17.01
N GLY A 395 35.39 -16.02 -17.34
CA GLY A 395 34.70 -17.32 -17.52
C GLY A 395 35.00 -18.04 -18.85
N LYS A 396 35.57 -17.36 -19.85
CA LYS A 396 35.78 -17.93 -21.20
C LYS A 396 37.16 -18.59 -21.43
N LYS A 397 38.05 -18.65 -20.43
CA LYS A 397 39.43 -19.14 -20.61
C LYS A 397 39.85 -20.40 -19.84
N ARG A 398 38.91 -21.21 -19.32
CA ARG A 398 39.21 -22.56 -18.80
C ARG A 398 38.26 -23.61 -19.34
N LYS A 399 38.48 -24.02 -20.60
CA LYS A 399 38.20 -25.37 -21.10
C LYS A 399 39.05 -25.59 -22.36
N GLY A 400 40.19 -26.23 -22.15
CA GLY A 400 41.20 -26.67 -23.11
C GLY A 400 42.19 -27.53 -22.37
#